data_AF-A0A1G9QSB5-F1
#
_entry.id   AF-A0A1G9QSB5-F1
#
_cell.length_a   1.000
_cell.length_b   1.000
_cell.length_c   1.000
_cell.angle_alpha   90.00
_cell.angle_beta   90.00
_cell.angle_gamma   90.00
#
_symmetry.space_group_name_H-M   'P 1'
#
loop_
_entity.id
_entity.type
_entity.pdbx_description
1 polymer ?
#
loop_
_entity_poly.entity_id
_entity_poly.type
_entity_poly.pdbx_seq_one_letter_code
_entity_poly.pdbx_strand_id
1 'polypeptide(L)'
;MLRTEQLSLARQIDLVFKELQEELSGLSSGILFVQIRNNVIGKFGIRHNPLAGRSGTFAAEQEGLNTVQQSSFRLMALESLKYKRRWTHGEISYEFAVRQGMVVVDATLESNYNMANLMIRYPRNVQSDKPDQFYG
;
A
#
# COMPACT_ATOMS: atom_id res chain seq x y z
N MET A 1 4.97 -16.37 26.22
CA MET A 1 4.90 -15.52 25.01
C MET A 1 3.60 -14.77 25.04
N LEU A 2 3.65 -13.46 25.32
CA LEU A 2 2.47 -12.59 25.25
C LEU A 2 1.98 -12.58 23.80
N ARG A 3 0.74 -13.02 23.58
CA ARG A 3 0.03 -12.78 22.32
C ARG A 3 -0.17 -11.27 22.22
N THR A 4 0.76 -10.56 21.57
CA THR A 4 0.55 -9.19 21.18
C THR A 4 -0.68 -9.19 20.27
N GLU A 5 -1.77 -8.58 20.70
CA GLU A 5 -2.96 -8.44 19.86
C GLU A 5 -2.54 -7.70 18.59
N GLN A 6 -2.52 -8.44 17.48
CA GLN A 6 -2.12 -7.89 16.21
C GLN A 6 -3.18 -6.86 15.82
N LEU A 7 -2.80 -5.58 15.78
CA LEU A 7 -3.70 -4.48 15.47
C LEU A 7 -4.43 -4.74 14.15
N SER A 8 -5.71 -4.37 14.08
CA SER A 8 -6.45 -4.43 12.82
C SER A 8 -5.79 -3.56 11.75
N LEU A 9 -5.93 -3.92 10.47
CA LEU A 9 -5.36 -3.14 9.38
C LEU A 9 -5.89 -1.68 9.38
N ALA A 10 -7.16 -1.49 9.73
CA ALA A 10 -7.74 -0.15 9.91
C ALA A 10 -6.99 0.66 10.98
N ARG A 11 -6.69 0.03 12.13
CA ARG A 11 -5.93 0.70 13.18
C ARG A 11 -4.49 1.00 12.77
N GLN A 12 -3.88 0.13 11.98
CA GLN A 12 -2.54 0.39 11.43
C GLN A 12 -2.55 1.57 10.44
N ILE A 13 -3.59 1.70 9.61
CA ILE A 13 -3.76 2.88 8.73
C ILE A 13 -3.90 4.16 9.56
N ASP A 14 -4.64 4.16 10.69
CA ASP A 14 -4.68 5.32 11.58
C ASP A 14 -3.29 5.75 12.06
N LEU A 15 -2.43 4.79 12.40
CA LEU A 15 -1.07 5.05 12.85
C LEU A 15 -0.21 5.62 11.73
N VAL A 16 -0.37 5.11 10.51
CA VAL A 16 0.30 5.68 9.31
C VAL A 16 -0.07 7.16 9.14
N PHE A 17 -1.35 7.52 9.20
CA PHE A 17 -1.77 8.92 9.07
C PHE A 17 -1.29 9.81 10.23
N LYS A 18 -1.18 9.26 11.43
CA LYS A 18 -0.62 9.99 12.57
C LYS A 18 0.87 10.28 12.37
N GLU A 19 1.63 9.31 11.87
CA GLU A 19 3.06 9.48 11.60
C GLU A 19 3.32 10.48 10.48
N LEU A 20 2.51 10.43 9.41
CA LEU A 20 2.67 11.28 8.23
C LEU A 20 2.02 12.67 8.35
N GLN A 21 1.51 13.04 9.53
CA GLN A 21 0.73 14.27 9.71
C GLN A 21 1.52 15.53 9.31
N GLU A 22 2.79 15.61 9.73
CA GLU A 22 3.68 16.73 9.41
C GLU A 22 4.06 16.73 7.92
N GLU A 23 4.40 15.56 7.36
CA GLU A 23 4.76 15.44 5.95
C GLU A 23 3.60 15.83 5.01
N LEU A 24 2.39 15.36 5.31
CA LEU A 24 1.18 15.73 4.56
C LEU A 24 0.84 17.22 4.66
N SER A 25 1.22 17.89 5.75
CA SER A 25 1.01 19.34 5.89
C SER A 25 1.86 20.18 4.93
N GLY A 26 2.93 19.60 4.38
CA GLY A 26 3.81 20.24 3.40
C GLY A 26 3.59 19.80 1.95
N LEU A 27 2.59 18.95 1.67
CA LEU A 27 2.33 18.41 0.35
C LEU A 27 0.90 18.64 -0.10
N SER A 28 0.71 19.26 -1.27
CA SER A 28 -0.61 19.40 -1.87
C SER A 28 -0.99 18.20 -2.77
N SER A 29 0.00 17.40 -3.19
CA SER A 29 -0.22 16.21 -4.01
C SER A 29 0.91 15.18 -3.86
N GLY A 30 0.62 13.92 -4.16
CA GLY A 30 1.60 12.83 -4.13
C GLY A 30 0.93 11.47 -4.07
N ILE A 31 1.73 10.44 -3.77
CA ILE A 31 1.24 9.06 -3.62
C ILE A 31 1.64 8.52 -2.25
N LEU A 32 0.67 8.31 -1.37
CA LEU A 32 0.87 7.53 -0.14
C LEU A 32 0.82 6.04 -0.49
N PHE A 33 1.90 5.31 -0.22
CA PHE A 33 1.91 3.84 -0.39
C PHE A 33 2.02 3.14 0.97
N VAL A 34 1.37 1.98 1.09
CA VAL A 34 1.47 1.08 2.26
C VAL A 34 1.70 -0.35 1.79
N GLN A 35 2.74 -0.99 2.32
CA GLN A 35 3.13 -2.36 2.00
C GLN A 35 2.70 -3.30 3.12
N ILE A 36 1.89 -4.28 2.76
CA ILE A 36 1.23 -5.19 3.68
C ILE A 36 1.79 -6.60 3.50
N ARG A 37 2.14 -7.24 4.62
CA ARG A 37 2.55 -8.65 4.70
C ARG A 37 1.85 -9.29 5.90
N ASN A 38 1.16 -10.41 5.68
CA ASN A 38 0.36 -11.07 6.73
C ASN A 38 -0.62 -10.12 7.47
N ASN A 39 -1.28 -9.22 6.73
CA ASN A 39 -2.14 -8.16 7.29
C ASN A 39 -1.43 -7.16 8.24
N VAL A 40 -0.10 -7.07 8.16
CA VAL A 40 0.71 -6.07 8.86
C VAL A 40 1.32 -5.11 7.85
N ILE A 41 1.17 -3.81 8.08
CA ILE A 41 1.89 -2.77 7.36
C ILE A 41 3.34 -2.81 7.82
N GLY A 42 4.24 -3.25 6.94
CA GLY A 42 5.67 -3.33 7.22
C GLY A 42 6.44 -2.10 6.75
N LYS A 43 5.92 -1.38 5.74
CA LYS A 43 6.53 -0.19 5.17
C LYS A 43 5.45 0.73 4.62
N PHE A 44 5.64 2.03 4.75
CA PHE A 44 4.79 3.04 4.15
C PHE A 44 5.62 4.30 3.88
N GLY A 45 5.04 5.26 3.15
CA GLY A 45 5.65 6.57 2.91
C GLY A 45 4.93 7.31 1.80
N ILE A 46 5.44 8.50 1.48
CA ILE A 46 4.90 9.33 0.40
C ILE A 46 5.92 9.41 -0.74
N ARG A 47 5.44 9.25 -1.97
CA ARG A 47 6.17 9.61 -3.19
C ARG A 47 5.68 10.99 -3.62
N HIS A 48 6.59 11.96 -3.62
CA HIS A 48 6.29 13.30 -4.10
C HIS A 48 6.06 13.27 -5.61
N ASN A 49 5.12 14.08 -6.08
CA ASN A 49 5.08 14.40 -7.50
C ASN A 49 6.37 15.16 -7.89
N PRO A 50 6.81 15.07 -9.16
CA PRO A 50 8.01 15.76 -9.61
C PRO A 50 7.95 17.24 -9.23
N LEU A 51 8.94 17.70 -8.45
CA LEU A 51 9.03 19.11 -8.07
C LEU A 51 9.19 19.94 -9.35
N ALA A 52 8.24 20.84 -9.62
CA ALA A 52 8.33 21.76 -10.74
C ALA A 52 9.44 22.80 -10.46
N GLY A 53 10.66 22.50 -10.90
CA GLY A 53 11.76 23.46 -10.87
C GLY A 53 11.61 24.49 -11.99
N ARG A 54 11.67 25.79 -11.68
CA ARG A 54 11.85 26.86 -12.68
C ARG A 54 13.23 27.48 -12.46
N SER A 55 14.03 27.63 -13.52
CA SER A 55 15.37 28.24 -13.45
C SER A 55 16.34 27.62 -12.43
N GLY A 56 16.35 26.29 -12.29
CA GLY A 56 17.32 25.59 -11.44
C GLY A 56 17.06 25.68 -9.93
N THR A 57 15.93 26.27 -9.52
CA THR A 57 15.47 26.24 -8.13
C THR A 57 14.24 25.35 -7.99
N PHE A 58 14.25 24.50 -6.96
CA PHE A 58 13.05 23.82 -6.50
C PHE A 58 12.38 24.74 -5.48
N ALA A 59 11.20 25.26 -5.81
CA ALA A 59 10.37 25.92 -4.82
C ALA A 59 9.65 24.83 -4.01
N ALA A 60 9.82 24.84 -2.69
CA ALA A 60 8.93 24.08 -1.83
C ALA A 60 7.52 24.66 -1.98
N GLU A 61 6.51 23.81 -2.15
CA GLU A 61 5.13 24.26 -2.03
C GLU A 61 4.92 24.77 -0.60
N GLN A 62 4.42 26.01 -0.47
CA GLN A 62 4.32 26.68 0.83
C GLN A 62 3.23 26.08 1.72
N GLU A 63 2.26 25.36 1.15
CA GLU A 63 1.09 24.83 1.86
C GLU A 63 0.69 23.45 1.31
N GLY A 64 0.54 22.48 2.21
CA GLY A 64 0.01 21.14 1.89
C GLY A 64 -1.40 20.92 2.40
N LEU A 65 -1.72 19.67 2.75
CA LEU A 65 -3.05 19.32 3.28
C LEU A 65 -3.26 19.95 4.66
N ASN A 66 -4.34 20.71 4.80
CA ASN A 66 -4.80 21.17 6.12
C ASN A 66 -5.43 20.03 6.94
N THR A 67 -5.67 20.25 8.23
CA THR A 67 -6.20 19.22 9.15
C THR A 67 -7.51 18.58 8.67
N VAL A 68 -8.40 19.37 8.05
CA VAL A 68 -9.69 18.88 7.54
C VAL A 68 -9.46 17.95 6.34
N GLN A 69 -8.58 18.34 5.41
CA GLN A 69 -8.20 17.55 4.26
C GLN A 69 -7.47 16.26 4.67
N GLN A 70 -6.55 16.33 5.64
CA GLN A 70 -5.88 15.13 6.17
C GLN A 70 -6.87 14.16 6.82
N SER A 71 -7.85 14.67 7.57
CA SER A 71 -8.93 13.85 8.16
C SER A 71 -9.80 13.20 7.08
N SER A 72 -10.18 13.95 6.04
CA SER A 72 -10.94 13.45 4.90
C SER A 72 -10.17 12.34 4.15
N PHE A 73 -8.88 12.57 3.89
CA PHE A 73 -8.00 11.58 3.28
C PHE A 73 -7.93 10.29 4.13
N ARG A 74 -7.71 10.41 5.44
CA ARG A 74 -7.73 9.27 6.35
C ARG A 74 -9.03 8.46 6.27
N LEU A 75 -10.18 9.14 6.26
CA LEU A 75 -11.48 8.47 6.16
C LEU A 75 -11.65 7.71 4.83
N MET A 76 -11.24 8.31 3.72
CA MET A 76 -11.24 7.65 2.41
C MET A 76 -10.31 6.43 2.38
N ALA A 77 -9.12 6.54 2.98
CA ALA A 77 -8.19 5.42 3.07
C ALA A 77 -8.78 4.25 3.88
N LEU A 78 -9.42 4.53 5.03
CA LEU A 78 -10.12 3.52 5.83
C LEU A 78 -11.28 2.87 5.08
N GLU A 79 -12.05 3.67 4.33
CA GLU A 79 -13.14 3.17 3.51
C GLU A 79 -12.66 2.25 2.39
N SER A 80 -11.52 2.58 1.76
CA SER A 80 -10.93 1.77 0.68
C SER A 80 -10.67 0.31 1.11
N LEU A 81 -10.41 0.08 2.41
CA LEU A 81 -10.16 -1.25 2.95
C LEU A 81 -11.36 -2.20 2.77
N LYS A 82 -12.59 -1.68 2.64
CA LYS A 82 -13.79 -2.49 2.34
C LYS A 82 -13.69 -3.21 1.00
N TYR A 83 -12.89 -2.68 0.06
CA TYR A 83 -12.71 -3.23 -1.29
C TYR A 83 -11.57 -4.26 -1.36
N LYS A 84 -10.82 -4.48 -0.28
CA LYS A 84 -9.76 -5.50 -0.19
C LYS A 84 -10.32 -6.92 -0.26
N ARG A 85 -10.04 -7.65 -1.35
CA ARG A 85 -10.58 -9.01 -1.59
C ARG A 85 -9.63 -10.12 -1.15
N ARG A 86 -9.78 -10.61 0.08
CA ARG A 86 -9.20 -11.88 0.60
C ARG A 86 -7.68 -12.09 0.46
N TRP A 87 -6.90 -11.06 0.14
CA TRP A 87 -5.44 -11.13 0.15
C TRP A 87 -4.87 -10.66 1.48
N THR A 88 -3.67 -11.12 1.85
CA THR A 88 -2.98 -10.75 3.10
C THR A 88 -1.63 -10.09 2.85
N HIS A 89 -1.21 -10.03 1.58
CA HIS A 89 0.04 -9.48 1.09
C HIS A 89 -0.26 -8.58 -0.11
N GLY A 90 0.35 -7.40 -0.16
CA GLY A 90 0.05 -6.44 -1.22
C GLY A 90 0.59 -5.05 -0.94
N GLU A 91 0.31 -4.14 -1.87
CA GLU A 91 0.52 -2.70 -1.71
C GLU A 91 -0.84 -1.99 -1.89
N ILE A 92 -1.12 -0.99 -1.06
CA ILE A 92 -2.18 -0.04 -1.34
C ILE A 92 -1.51 1.29 -1.60
N SER A 93 -1.86 1.92 -2.72
CA SER A 93 -1.38 3.26 -3.08
C SER A 93 -2.57 4.21 -3.15
N TYR A 94 -2.41 5.40 -2.58
CA TYR A 94 -3.37 6.48 -2.62
C TYR A 94 -2.74 7.67 -3.31
N GLU A 95 -3.12 7.92 -4.54
CA GLU A 95 -2.76 9.13 -5.26
C GLU A 95 -3.70 10.25 -4.78
N PHE A 96 -3.12 11.34 -4.28
CA PHE A 96 -3.90 12.46 -3.75
C PHE A 96 -3.46 13.78 -4.37
N ALA A 97 -4.40 14.71 -4.47
CA ALA A 97 -4.15 16.09 -4.85
C ALA A 97 -5.20 17.03 -4.25
N VAL A 98 -4.81 18.26 -3.91
CA VAL A 98 -5.75 19.33 -3.57
C VAL A 98 -6.24 19.98 -4.86
N ARG A 99 -7.56 19.94 -5.08
CA ARG A 99 -8.25 20.60 -6.20
C ARG A 99 -9.37 21.47 -5.65
N GLN A 100 -9.36 22.76 -5.99
CA GLN A 100 -10.40 23.71 -5.56
C GLN A 100 -10.61 23.71 -4.03
N GLY A 101 -9.53 23.53 -3.25
CA GLY A 101 -9.60 23.49 -1.78
C GLY A 101 -10.08 22.16 -1.19
N MET A 102 -10.39 21.15 -2.00
CA MET A 102 -10.76 19.80 -1.55
C MET A 102 -9.66 18.79 -1.89
N VAL A 103 -9.46 17.81 -1.02
CA VAL A 103 -8.58 16.67 -1.32
C VAL A 103 -9.34 15.66 -2.19
N VAL A 104 -8.74 15.29 -3.31
CA VAL A 104 -9.19 14.21 -4.19
C VAL A 104 -8.22 13.05 -4.01
N VAL A 105 -8.73 11.82 -3.89
CA VAL A 105 -7.93 10.63 -3.63
C VAL A 105 -8.39 9.47 -4.51
N ASP A 106 -7.44 8.88 -5.24
CA ASP A 106 -7.63 7.65 -6.00
C ASP A 106 -6.85 6.51 -5.31
N ALA A 107 -7.51 5.37 -5.08
CA ALA A 107 -6.92 4.23 -4.38
C ALA A 107 -6.68 3.05 -5.33
N THR A 108 -5.45 2.55 -5.37
CA THR A 108 -5.06 1.32 -6.06
C THR A 108 -4.69 0.24 -5.05
N LEU A 109 -5.37 -0.91 -5.12
CA LEU A 109 -5.13 -2.05 -4.24
C LEU A 109 -4.51 -3.19 -5.05
N GLU A 110 -3.24 -3.48 -4.79
CA GLU A 110 -2.49 -4.54 -5.46
C GLU A 110 -2.24 -5.72 -4.52
N SER A 111 -2.65 -6.93 -4.93
CA SER A 111 -2.39 -8.15 -4.19
C SER A 111 -1.12 -8.83 -4.69
N ASN A 112 -0.19 -9.15 -3.78
CA ASN A 112 1.11 -9.72 -4.12
C ASN A 112 1.20 -11.20 -3.72
N TYR A 113 1.36 -12.09 -4.71
CA TYR A 113 1.50 -13.52 -4.51
C TYR A 113 2.91 -13.98 -4.89
N ASN A 114 3.59 -14.63 -3.95
CA ASN A 114 4.89 -15.25 -4.22
C ASN A 114 4.67 -16.68 -4.72
N MET A 115 5.05 -16.96 -5.98
CA MET A 115 4.93 -18.29 -6.59
C MET A 115 5.70 -19.38 -5.83
N ALA A 116 6.84 -19.06 -5.20
CA ALA A 116 7.58 -20.04 -4.42
C ALA A 116 6.74 -20.60 -3.25
N ASN A 117 5.91 -19.75 -2.63
CA ASN A 117 5.01 -20.17 -1.55
C ASN A 117 3.85 -21.05 -2.04
N LEU A 118 3.46 -20.93 -3.32
CA LEU A 118 2.44 -21.77 -3.93
C LEU A 118 3.01 -23.13 -4.35
N MET A 119 4.25 -23.15 -4.88
CA MET A 119 4.90 -24.40 -5.32
C MET A 119 5.29 -25.32 -4.16
N ILE A 120 5.55 -24.80 -2.96
CA ILE A 120 5.77 -25.64 -1.75
C ILE A 120 4.52 -26.47 -1.40
N ARG A 121 3.32 -25.98 -1.74
CA ARG A 121 2.04 -26.67 -1.44
C ARG A 121 1.53 -27.54 -2.58
N TYR A 122 2.16 -27.53 -3.75
CA TYR A 122 1.85 -28.50 -4.79
C TYR A 122 2.54 -29.82 -4.43
N PRO A 123 1.80 -30.90 -4.16
CA PRO A 123 2.43 -32.21 -4.15
C PRO A 123 3.04 -32.42 -5.54
N ARG A 124 4.35 -32.62 -5.60
CA ARG A 124 4.93 -33.27 -6.78
C ARG A 124 4.28 -34.64 -6.82
N ASN A 125 3.27 -34.82 -7.65
CA ASN A 125 3.04 -36.12 -8.24
C ASN A 125 4.31 -36.39 -9.04
N VAL A 126 5.24 -37.11 -8.42
CA VAL A 126 6.34 -37.75 -9.10
C VAL A 126 5.66 -38.71 -10.06
N GLN A 127 5.40 -38.20 -11.26
CA GLN A 127 5.04 -39.03 -12.40
C GLN A 127 6.20 -40.00 -12.49
N SER A 128 5.91 -41.26 -12.17
CA SER A 128 6.85 -42.35 -12.36
C SER A 128 7.14 -42.38 -13.85
N ASP A 129 8.32 -41.89 -14.23
CA ASP A 129 8.94 -42.25 -15.49
C ASP A 129 9.08 -43.78 -15.49
N LYS A 130 8.06 -44.45 -16.01
CA LYS A 130 8.20 -45.82 -16.46
C LYS A 130 9.00 -45.75 -17.75
N PRO A 131 10.21 -46.32 -17.82
CA PRO A 131 10.85 -46.49 -19.11
C PRO A 131 10.01 -47.49 -19.89
N ASP A 132 9.45 -47.05 -21.01
CA ASP A 132 8.92 -47.93 -22.04
C ASP A 132 10.08 -48.81 -22.55
N GLN A 133 10.24 -49.99 -21.95
CA GLN A 133 11.02 -51.08 -22.52
C GLN A 133 10.04 -52.09 -23.14
N PHE A 134 9.74 -51.82 -24.41
CA PHE A 134 9.57 -52.86 -25.43
C PHE A 134 10.63 -53.95 -25.25
N TYR A 135 10.24 -55.23 -25.21
CA TYR A 135 10.86 -56.34 -25.95
C TYR A 135 10.06 -57.63 -25.71
N GLY A 136 9.70 -58.32 -26.80
CA GLY A 136 9.47 -59.77 -26.85
C GLY A 136 8.03 -60.21 -27.01
#